data_AF-A0A6I7F7K7-F1
#
_entry.id   AF-A0A6I7F7K7-F1
#
_cell.length_a   1.000
_cell.length_b   1.000
_cell.length_c   1.000
_cell.angle_alpha   90.00
_cell.angle_beta   90.00
_cell.angle_gamma   90.00
#
_symmetry.space_group_name_H-M   'P 1'
#
loop_
_entity.id
_entity.type
_entity.pdbx_description
1 polymer ?
#
loop_
_entity_poly.entity_id
_entity_poly.type
_entity_poly.pdbx_seq_one_letter_code
_entity_poly.pdbx_strand_id
1 'polypeptide(L)' 'MSVLQRIALVLTIIGAINWGLIGFFQFDLVAAIFGGPGSAISRTVYALVGIAGLINLGLLFKPQEETAGEDAKQPEMR' A
#
# COMPACT_ATOMS: atom_id res chain seq x y z
N MET A 1 -0.81 -0.90 15.07
CA MET A 1 -0.93 -0.46 13.65
C MET A 1 -1.23 1.02 13.63
N SER A 2 -0.28 1.84 13.17
CA SER A 2 -0.50 3.29 13.10
C SER A 2 -1.60 3.62 12.07
N VAL A 3 -2.29 4.75 12.24
CA VAL A 3 -3.32 5.22 11.29
C VAL A 3 -2.75 5.32 9.86
N LEU A 4 -1.48 5.73 9.74
CA LEU A 4 -0.75 5.82 8.48
C LEU A 4 -0.60 4.46 7.79
N GLN A 5 -0.27 3.39 8.54
CA GLN A 5 -0.20 2.03 8.00
C GLN A 5 -1.55 1.56 7.47
N ARG A 6 -2.65 1.88 8.18
CA ARG A 6 -4.00 1.53 7.74
C ARG A 6 -4.38 2.22 6.42
N ILE A 7 -4.06 3.51 6.30
CA ILE A 7 -4.32 4.29 5.09
C ILE A 7 -3.51 3.75 3.90
N ALA A 8 -2.22 3.44 4.11
CA ALA A 8 -1.38 2.84 3.07
C ALA A 8 -1.91 1.49 2.58
N LEU A 9 -2.39 0.64 3.50
CA LEU A 9 -2.94 -0.68 3.18
C LEU A 9 -4.22 -0.57 2.35
N VAL A 10 -5.12 0.36 2.71
CA VAL A 10 -6.34 0.63 1.95
C VAL A 10 -6.02 1.13 0.54
N LEU A 11 -5.07 2.06 0.39
CA LEU A 11 -4.64 2.57 -0.92
C LEU A 11 -4.06 1.47 -1.81
N THR A 12 -3.25 0.56 -1.25
CA THR A 12 -2.71 -0.58 -1.99
C THR A 12 -3.78 -1.59 -2.39
N ILE A 13 -4.78 -1.85 -1.54
CA ILE A 13 -5.92 -2.72 -1.90
C ILE A 13 -6.71 -2.10 -3.05
N ILE A 14 -7.00 -0.80 -3.01
CA ILE A 14 -7.70 -0.10 -4.10
C ILE A 14 -6.90 -0.21 -5.41
N GLY A 15 -5.57 -0.05 -5.34
CA GLY A 15 -4.69 -0.26 -6.48
C GLY A 15 -4.74 -1.68 -7.04
N ALA A 16 -4.60 -2.69 -6.18
CA ALA A 16 -4.63 -4.09 -6.58
C ALA A 16 -5.97 -4.49 -7.23
N ILE A 17 -7.09 -3.97 -6.72
CA ILE A 17 -8.42 -4.19 -7.29
C ILE A 17 -8.52 -3.58 -8.70
N ASN A 18 -8.09 -2.32 -8.88
CA ASN A 18 -8.13 -1.68 -10.21
C ASN A 18 -7.23 -2.39 -11.23
N TRP A 19 -6.02 -2.79 -10.83
CA TRP A 19 -5.11 -3.56 -11.68
C TRP A 19 -5.66 -4.97 -12.00
N GLY A 20 -6.34 -5.61 -11.06
CA GLY A 20 -7.03 -6.89 -11.29
C GLY A 20 -8.18 -6.76 -12.30
N LEU A 21 -8.96 -5.67 -12.22
CA LEU A 21 -10.02 -5.36 -13.19
C LEU A 21 -9.46 -5.12 -14.61
N ILE A 22 -8.35 -4.39 -14.72
CA ILE A 22 -7.66 -4.18 -16.00
C ILE A 22 -7.10 -5.49 -16.54
N GLY A 23 -6.48 -6.32 -15.70
CA GLY A 23 -5.86 -7.59 -16.11
C GLY A 23 -6.87 -8.65 -16.57
N PHE A 24 -7.98 -8.82 -15.85
CA PHE A 24 -8.98 -9.85 -16.15
C PHE A 24 -10.06 -9.41 -17.15
N PHE A 25 -10.51 -8.16 -17.05
CA PHE A 25 -11.67 -7.67 -17.79
C PHE A 25 -11.34 -6.55 -18.76
N GLN A 26 -10.06 -6.13 -18.85
CA GLN A 26 -9.65 -4.93 -19.58
C GLN A 26 -10.46 -3.68 -19.17
N PHE A 27 -11.00 -3.71 -17.95
CA PHE A 27 -11.90 -2.69 -17.43
C PHE A 27 -11.14 -1.78 -16.48
N ASP A 28 -11.10 -0.50 -16.82
CA ASP A 28 -10.40 0.51 -16.05
C ASP A 28 -11.41 1.39 -15.31
N LEU A 29 -11.56 1.13 -14.01
CA LEU A 29 -12.53 1.81 -13.15
C LEU A 29 -12.19 3.30 -12.99
N VAL A 30 -10.91 3.62 -12.93
CA VAL A 30 -10.43 5.01 -12.83
C VAL A 30 -10.74 5.75 -14.13
N ALA A 31 -10.46 5.15 -15.28
CA ALA A 31 -10.83 5.73 -16.57
C ALA A 31 -12.34 5.90 -16.72
N ALA A 32 -13.13 4.93 -16.24
CA ALA A 32 -14.59 4.99 -16.30
C ALA A 32 -15.16 6.17 -15.48
N ILE A 33 -14.55 6.51 -14.34
CA ILE A 33 -15.00 7.59 -13.46
C ILE A 33 -14.43 8.95 -13.88
N PHE A 34 -13.18 9.00 -14.36
CA PHE A 34 -12.44 10.24 -14.62
C PHE A 34 -12.36 10.65 -16.11
N GLY A 35 -13.23 10.09 -16.95
CA GLY A 35 -13.41 10.55 -18.34
C GLY A 35 -12.44 9.94 -19.36
N GLY A 36 -11.89 8.77 -19.05
CA GLY A 36 -11.15 7.93 -20.00
C GLY A 36 -9.66 7.72 -19.64
N PRO A 37 -8.99 6.77 -20.30
CA PRO A 37 -7.58 6.43 -20.02
C PRO A 37 -6.60 7.55 -20.39
N GLY A 38 -6.99 8.41 -21.32
CA GLY A 38 -6.18 9.55 -21.78
C GLY A 38 -6.29 10.80 -20.91
N SER A 39 -7.19 10.83 -19.93
CA SER A 39 -7.38 11.98 -19.05
C SER A 39 -6.15 12.22 -18.18
N ALA A 40 -5.70 13.47 -18.09
CA ALA A 40 -4.56 13.86 -17.26
C ALA A 40 -4.78 13.50 -15.77
N ILE A 41 -6.04 13.49 -15.34
CA ILE A 41 -6.45 13.12 -13.98
C ILE A 41 -6.29 11.60 -13.78
N SER A 42 -6.78 10.78 -14.72
CA SER A 42 -6.61 9.31 -14.68
C SER A 42 -5.13 8.92 -14.59
N ARG A 43 -4.27 9.57 -15.39
CA ARG A 43 -2.82 9.32 -15.39
C ARG A 43 -2.17 9.68 -14.05
N THR A 44 -2.61 10.78 -13.44
CA THR A 44 -2.12 11.19 -12.11
C THR A 44 -2.51 10.17 -11.05
N VAL A 45 -3.74 9.66 -11.08
CA VAL A 45 -4.22 8.62 -10.16
C VAL A 45 -3.41 7.33 -10.34
N TYR A 46 -3.16 6.87 -11.58
CA TYR A 46 -2.34 5.67 -11.80
C TYR A 46 -0.91 5.83 -11.28
N ALA A 47 -0.29 7.00 -11.49
CA ALA A 47 1.05 7.28 -10.99
C ALA A 47 1.10 7.22 -9.47
N LEU A 48 0.14 7.84 -8.78
CA LEU A 48 0.04 7.81 -7.32
C LEU A 48 -0.18 6.39 -6.77
N VAL A 49 -1.05 5.62 -7.41
CA VAL A 49 -1.33 4.22 -7.05
C VAL A 49 -0.08 3.35 -7.25
N GLY A 50 0.62 3.50 -8.38
CA GLY A 50 1.86 2.79 -8.67
C GLY A 50 2.97 3.11 -7.66
N ILE A 51 3.17 4.38 -7.33
CA ILE A 51 4.14 4.82 -6.31
C ILE A 51 3.79 4.26 -4.93
N ALA A 52 2.51 4.30 -4.53
CA ALA A 52 2.06 3.71 -3.28
C ALA A 52 2.30 2.19 -3.22
N GLY A 53 2.08 1.48 -4.32
CA GLY A 53 2.40 0.06 -4.46
C GLY A 53 3.90 -0.23 -4.29
N LEU A 54 4.76 0.57 -4.94
CA LEU A 54 6.22 0.43 -4.82
C LEU A 54 6.72 0.67 -3.39
N ILE A 55 6.18 1.67 -2.69
CA ILE A 55 6.52 1.95 -1.28
C ILE A 55 6.12 0.78 -0.38
N ASN A 56 4.91 0.23 -0.56
CA ASN A 56 4.46 -0.92 0.22
C ASN A 56 5.21 -2.21 -0.11
N LEU A 57 5.64 -2.39 -1.37
CA LEU A 57 6.49 -3.50 -1.76
C LEU A 57 7.86 -3.42 -1.06
N GLY A 58 8.46 -2.23 -0.97
CA GLY A 58 9.70 -2.02 -0.20
C GLY A 58 9.55 -2.31 1.30
N LEU A 59 8.38 -2.05 1.88
CA LEU A 59 8.06 -2.42 3.26
C LEU A 59 7.91 -3.93 3.46
N LEU A 60 7.41 -4.66 2.46
CA LEU A 60 7.30 -6.13 2.51
C LEU A 60 8.69 -6.81 2.59
N PHE A 61 9.70 -6.19 1.98
CA PHE A 61 11.09 -6.65 2.02
C PHE A 61 11.87 -6.12 3.22
N LYS A 62 11.27 -5.28 4.08
CA LYS A 62 11.92 -4.87 5.34
C LYS A 62 11.86 -6.07 6.29
N PRO A 63 13.02 -6.65 6.70
CA PRO A 63 13.04 -7.69 7.70
C PRO A 63 12.35 -7.18 8.95
N GLN A 64 11.48 -7.98 9.55
CA GLN A 64 10.94 -7.66 10.86
C GLN A 64 12.13 -7.70 11.83
N GLU A 65 12.64 -6.54 12.22
CA GLU A 65 13.44 -6.46 13.44
C GLU A 65 12.50 -6.82 14.58
N GLU A 66 12.56 -8.10 14.93
CA GLU A 66 12.00 -8.68 16.13
C GLU A 66 12.30 -7.73 17.28
N THR A 67 11.27 -7.12 17.85
CA THR A 67 11.38 -6.29 19.05
C THR A 67 11.67 -7.24 20.23
N ALA A 68 12.89 -7.78 20.25
CA ALA A 68 13.43 -8.57 21.33
C ALA A 68 14.21 -7.61 22.24
N GLY A 69 13.52 -6.96 23.17
CA GLY A 69 14.21 -6.02 24.03
C GLY A 69 13.37 -5.31 25.07
N GLU A 70 12.55 -6.03 25.84
CA GLU A 70 11.95 -5.43 27.05
C GLU A 70 11.52 -6.49 28.08
N ASP A 71 12.38 -7.46 28.41
CA ASP A 71 12.12 -8.34 29.59
C ASP A 71 13.38 -8.81 30.35
N ALA A 72 14.51 -8.14 30.17
CA ALA A 72 15.80 -8.54 30.79
C ALA A 72 16.38 -7.49 31.76
N LYS A 73 15.53 -6.71 32.43
CA LYS A 73 15.96 -5.82 33.52
C LYS A 73 15.09 -5.97 34.75
N GLN A 74 15.16 -7.13 35.39
CA GLN A 74 14.86 -7.22 36.80
C GLN A 74 16.01 -7.91 37.55
N PRO A 75 17.05 -7.14 37.96
CA PRO A 75 17.94 -7.60 39.01
C PRO A 75 17.23 -7.35 40.35
N GLU A 76 16.27 -8.20 40.71
CA GLU A 76 15.86 -8.28 42.12
C GLU A 76 16.91 -9.07 42.89
N MET A 77 17.99 -8.36 43.23
CA MET A 77 18.75 -8.66 44.44
C MET A 77 17.83 -8.38 45.64
N ARG A 78 17.24 -9.43 46.19
CA ARG A 78 16.79 -9.50 47.59
C ARG A 78 17.13 -10.86 48.17
#